data_AF-A0A961W0P8-F1
#
_entry.id   AF-A0A961W0P8-F1
#
_cell.length_a   1.000
_cell.length_b   1.000
_cell.length_c   1.000
_cell.angle_alpha   90.00
_cell.angle_beta   90.00
_cell.angle_gamma   90.00
#
_symmetry.space_group_name_H-M   'P 1'
#
loop_
_entity.id
_entity.type
_entity.pdbx_description
1 polymer ?
#
loop_
_entity_poly.entity_id
_entity_poly.type
_entity_poly.pdbx_seq_one_letter_code
_entity_poly.pdbx_strand_id
1 'polypeptide(L)'
;MRENPTMWCSGVIFSVLGLEDLETYRCSAVYLFCRREYDGSRTILYIGEAEDVGSRMAHHEKLSAALALGMNEFHVHLLARTKAARLEVETHLRHRYPTPLNDQVPSLQALGWLNALAPPPPTNALLGALSPQPPTNALSPFMR
;
A
#
# COMPACT_ATOMS: atom_id res chain seq x y z
N MET A 1 -5.22 -1.85 27.57
CA MET A 1 -5.09 -1.48 26.15
C MET A 1 -4.32 -2.60 25.47
N ARG A 2 -4.84 -3.18 24.37
CA ARG A 2 -4.03 -4.08 23.55
C ARG A 2 -2.97 -3.23 22.85
N GLU A 3 -1.72 -3.67 22.86
CA GLU A 3 -0.70 -3.10 21.99
C GLU A 3 -0.97 -3.60 20.58
N ASN A 4 -1.14 -2.68 19.64
CA ASN A 4 -1.31 -3.03 18.24
C ASN A 4 0.06 -3.25 17.61
N PRO A 5 0.25 -4.33 16.84
CA PRO A 5 1.52 -4.60 16.18
C PRO A 5 1.87 -3.47 15.21
N THR A 6 3.16 -3.17 15.06
CA THR A 6 3.64 -2.16 14.11
C THR A 6 4.36 -2.78 12.93
N MET A 7 4.34 -2.10 11.78
CA MET A 7 5.04 -2.49 10.56
C MET A 7 5.76 -1.31 9.95
N TRP A 8 6.95 -1.55 9.40
CA TRP A 8 7.65 -0.58 8.57
C TRP A 8 7.36 -0.83 7.09
N CYS A 9 6.98 0.22 6.37
CA CYS A 9 6.75 0.20 4.93
C CYS A 9 7.38 1.45 4.30
N SER A 10 8.36 1.26 3.42
CA SER A 10 9.04 2.36 2.70
C SER A 10 9.58 3.49 3.62
N GLY A 11 10.12 3.13 4.78
CA GLY A 11 10.62 4.09 5.78
C GLY A 11 9.55 4.73 6.67
N VAL A 12 8.30 4.31 6.54
CA VAL A 12 7.15 4.82 7.31
C VAL A 12 6.64 3.72 8.24
N ILE A 13 6.43 4.06 9.52
CA ILE A 13 5.87 3.14 10.50
C ILE A 13 4.34 3.21 10.52
N PHE A 14 3.70 2.04 10.52
CA PHE A 14 2.26 1.87 10.60
C PHE A 14 1.88 1.02 11.81
N SER A 15 0.79 1.38 12.48
CA SER A 15 0.08 0.49 13.39
C SER A 15 -0.86 -0.40 12.58
N VAL A 16 -0.86 -1.70 12.85
CA VAL A 16 -1.71 -2.69 12.19
C VAL A 16 -2.93 -2.94 13.06
N LEU A 17 -4.10 -2.65 12.52
CA LEU A 17 -5.40 -2.75 13.17
C LEU A 17 -6.23 -3.88 12.55
N GLY A 18 -7.07 -4.51 13.38
CA GLY A 18 -8.11 -5.40 12.91
C GLY A 18 -9.26 -4.62 12.26
N LEU A 19 -10.12 -5.32 11.52
CA LEU A 19 -11.28 -4.69 10.89
C LEU A 19 -12.30 -4.19 11.93
N GLU A 20 -12.33 -4.81 13.11
CA GLU A 20 -13.18 -4.42 14.23
C GLU A 20 -12.88 -3.02 14.77
N ASP A 21 -11.69 -2.48 14.53
CA ASP A 21 -11.23 -1.19 15.07
C ASP A 21 -11.41 -0.02 14.08
N LEU A 22 -11.87 -0.28 12.84
CA LEU A 22 -11.91 0.70 11.75
C LEU A 22 -12.68 1.99 12.07
N GLU A 23 -13.82 1.86 12.77
CA GLU A 23 -14.73 2.99 13.03
C GLU A 23 -14.37 3.78 14.30
N THR A 24 -13.49 3.23 15.14
CA THR A 24 -13.16 3.80 16.45
C THR A 24 -12.03 4.83 16.38
N TYR A 25 -11.22 4.80 15.33
CA TYR A 25 -10.07 5.69 15.16
C TYR A 25 -10.45 7.06 14.55
N ARG A 26 -10.83 8.01 15.40
CA ARG A 26 -11.08 9.43 15.03
C ARG A 26 -9.77 10.22 15.05
N CYS A 27 -8.96 10.05 14.02
CA CYS A 27 -7.68 10.75 13.90
C CYS A 27 -7.32 11.04 12.45
N SER A 28 -6.43 12.01 12.24
CA SER A 28 -5.84 12.25 10.93
C SER A 28 -4.71 11.26 10.68
N ALA A 29 -4.71 10.59 9.54
CA ALA A 29 -3.74 9.56 9.23
C ALA A 29 -3.56 9.34 7.73
N VAL A 30 -2.43 8.74 7.36
CA VAL A 30 -2.32 7.96 6.12
C VAL A 30 -2.68 6.52 6.45
N TYR A 31 -3.46 5.85 5.60
CA TYR A 31 -3.91 4.48 5.85
C TYR A 31 -3.77 3.58 4.62
N LEU A 32 -3.66 2.28 4.90
CA LEU A 32 -3.59 1.22 3.89
C LEU A 32 -4.69 0.19 4.14
N PHE A 33 -5.31 -0.25 3.05
CA PHE A 33 -6.05 -1.51 3.04
C PHE A 33 -5.10 -2.62 2.66
N CYS A 34 -4.97 -3.62 3.53
CA CYS A 34 -4.04 -4.72 3.32
C CYS A 34 -4.74 -6.07 3.39
N ARG A 35 -4.30 -6.98 2.54
CA ARG A 35 -4.55 -8.41 2.70
C ARG A 35 -3.27 -9.07 3.17
N ARG A 36 -3.28 -9.63 4.37
CA ARG A 36 -2.26 -10.54 4.85
C ARG A 36 -2.50 -11.94 4.29
N GLU A 37 -1.49 -12.47 3.63
CA GLU A 37 -1.47 -13.82 3.11
C GLU A 37 -1.10 -14.83 4.21
N TYR A 38 -1.30 -16.12 3.94
CA TYR A 38 -1.02 -17.20 4.88
C TYR A 38 0.46 -17.26 5.30
N ASP A 39 1.38 -16.89 4.41
CA ASP A 39 2.83 -16.85 4.68
C ASP A 39 3.26 -15.60 5.48
N GLY A 40 2.31 -14.73 5.84
CA GLY A 40 2.56 -13.50 6.59
C GLY A 40 3.00 -12.31 5.74
N SER A 41 3.15 -12.46 4.42
CA SER A 41 3.28 -11.34 3.49
C SER A 41 2.01 -10.49 3.48
N ARG A 42 2.12 -9.22 3.07
CA ARG A 42 0.95 -8.32 2.95
C ARG A 42 0.87 -7.76 1.54
N THR A 43 -0.31 -7.82 0.94
CA THR A 43 -0.60 -7.13 -0.33
C THR A 43 -1.32 -5.83 -0.03
N ILE A 44 -0.79 -4.70 -0.51
CA ILE A 44 -1.46 -3.39 -0.39
C ILE A 44 -2.53 -3.27 -1.47
N LEU A 45 -3.79 -3.12 -1.06
CA LEU A 45 -4.96 -3.04 -1.94
C LEU A 45 -5.35 -1.59 -2.25
N TYR A 46 -5.15 -0.67 -1.30
CA TYR A 46 -5.45 0.75 -1.42
C TYR A 46 -4.56 1.57 -0.47
N ILE A 47 -4.26 2.80 -0.87
CA ILE A 47 -3.54 3.82 -0.08
C ILE A 47 -4.39 5.10 -0.08
N GLY A 48 -4.58 5.72 1.07
CA GLY A 48 -5.24 7.02 1.16
C GLY A 48 -4.84 7.82 2.39
N GLU A 49 -5.30 9.06 2.48
CA GLU A 49 -5.20 9.90 3.67
C GLU A 49 -6.58 10.41 4.10
N ALA A 50 -6.69 10.78 5.37
CA ALA A 50 -7.88 11.41 5.92
C ALA A 50 -7.52 12.35 7.07
N GLU A 51 -8.33 13.41 7.24
CA GLU A 51 -8.33 14.23 8.46
C GLU A 51 -9.06 13.52 9.62
N ASP A 52 -10.06 12.69 9.31
CA ASP A 52 -10.77 11.83 10.26
C ASP A 52 -11.00 10.45 9.63
N VAL A 53 -10.16 9.49 10.01
CA VAL A 53 -10.23 8.10 9.51
C VAL A 53 -11.57 7.46 9.83
N GLY A 54 -12.05 7.53 11.07
CA GLY A 54 -13.30 6.88 11.46
C GLY A 54 -14.50 7.39 10.65
N SER A 55 -14.54 8.70 10.38
CA SER A 55 -15.62 9.29 9.58
C SER A 55 -15.47 8.93 8.11
N ARG A 56 -14.23 8.86 7.63
CA ARG A 56 -13.90 8.43 6.26
C ARG A 56 -14.24 6.96 6.02
N MET A 57 -14.00 6.07 6.99
CA MET A 57 -14.26 4.62 6.88
C MET A 57 -15.75 4.29 6.77
N ALA A 58 -16.60 4.99 7.52
CA ALA A 58 -18.06 4.79 7.50
C ALA A 58 -18.69 5.00 6.10
N HIS A 59 -18.04 5.78 5.24
CA HIS A 59 -18.51 6.10 3.90
C HIS A 59 -17.48 5.81 2.80
N HIS A 60 -16.52 4.91 3.07
CA HIS A 60 -15.40 4.71 2.16
C HIS A 60 -15.78 3.92 0.91
N GLU A 61 -15.74 4.57 -0.24
CA GLU A 61 -16.20 4.01 -1.52
C GLU A 61 -15.41 2.79 -1.98
N LYS A 62 -14.14 2.64 -1.57
CA LYS A 62 -13.31 1.48 -1.93
C LYS A 62 -13.32 0.35 -0.89
N LEU A 63 -13.96 0.53 0.28
CA LEU A 63 -13.90 -0.46 1.36
C LEU A 63 -14.58 -1.78 0.96
N SER A 64 -15.77 -1.71 0.37
CA SER A 64 -16.48 -2.88 -0.14
C SER A 64 -15.64 -3.67 -1.16
N ALA A 65 -15.00 -2.96 -2.11
CA ALA A 65 -14.11 -3.58 -3.09
C ALA A 65 -12.85 -4.19 -2.45
N ALA A 66 -12.27 -3.53 -1.43
CA ALA A 66 -11.12 -4.05 -0.70
C ALA A 66 -11.46 -5.33 0.07
N LEU A 67 -12.61 -5.36 0.74
CA LEU A 67 -13.11 -6.57 1.41
C LEU A 67 -13.34 -7.71 0.41
N ALA A 68 -13.93 -7.41 -0.75
CA ALA A 68 -14.09 -8.41 -1.82
C ALA A 68 -12.75 -8.95 -2.36
N LEU A 69 -11.69 -8.16 -2.33
CA LEU A 69 -10.32 -8.57 -2.65
C LEU A 69 -9.59 -9.29 -1.49
N GLY A 70 -10.26 -9.48 -0.35
CA GLY A 70 -9.75 -10.20 0.81
C GLY A 70 -9.01 -9.35 1.83
N MET A 71 -9.25 -8.03 1.88
CA MET A 71 -8.73 -7.17 2.94
C MET A 71 -9.01 -7.74 4.33
N ASN A 72 -7.99 -7.83 5.17
CA ASN A 72 -8.08 -8.36 6.54
C ASN A 72 -7.21 -7.59 7.56
N GLU A 73 -6.40 -6.62 7.10
CA GLU A 73 -5.64 -5.72 7.95
C GLU A 73 -5.88 -4.28 7.51
N PHE A 74 -5.97 -3.37 8.49
CA PHE A 74 -6.03 -1.93 8.28
C PHE A 74 -4.81 -1.27 8.90
N HIS A 75 -3.94 -0.66 8.09
CA HIS A 75 -2.69 -0.08 8.60
C HIS A 75 -2.82 1.44 8.68
N VAL A 76 -2.42 2.05 9.78
CA VAL A 76 -2.51 3.50 10.00
C VAL A 76 -1.18 4.13 10.40
N HIS A 77 -0.84 5.24 9.75
CA HIS A 77 0.31 6.06 10.06
C HIS A 77 -0.12 7.38 10.69
N LEU A 78 0.27 7.59 11.95
CA LEU A 78 -0.18 8.70 12.79
C LEU A 78 0.87 9.80 13.01
N LEU A 79 2.10 9.65 12.47
CA LEU A 79 3.18 10.62 12.73
C LEU A 79 3.17 11.81 11.77
N ALA A 80 2.50 11.70 10.62
CA ALA A 80 2.28 12.81 9.69
C ALA A 80 1.17 13.75 10.20
N ARG A 81 1.54 14.71 11.05
CA ARG A 81 0.59 15.58 11.77
C ARG A 81 -0.04 16.69 10.94
N THR A 82 0.55 17.06 9.80
CA THR A 82 0.01 18.09 8.91
C THR A 82 -0.58 17.45 7.66
N LYS A 83 -1.54 18.14 7.02
CA LYS A 83 -2.11 17.70 5.74
C LYS A 83 -1.04 17.54 4.66
N ALA A 84 -0.10 18.49 4.59
CA ALA A 84 1.02 18.44 3.65
C ALA A 84 1.89 17.19 3.86
N ALA A 85 2.24 16.86 5.11
CA ALA A 85 3.02 15.67 5.42
C ALA A 85 2.27 14.37 5.08
N ARG A 86 0.96 14.31 5.33
CA ARG A 86 0.15 13.14 4.94
C ARG A 86 0.10 12.96 3.44
N LEU A 87 -0.10 14.05 2.71
CA LEU A 87 -0.12 14.02 1.24
C LEU A 87 1.23 13.61 0.66
N GLU A 88 2.34 14.06 1.24
CA GLU A 88 3.69 13.63 0.85
C GLU A 88 3.90 12.13 1.06
N VAL A 89 3.51 11.61 2.23
CA VAL A 89 3.59 10.16 2.54
C VAL A 89 2.67 9.35 1.62
N GLU A 90 1.41 9.76 1.41
CA GLU A 90 0.48 9.09 0.50
C GLU A 90 1.05 9.06 -0.92
N THR A 91 1.54 10.20 -1.41
CA THR A 91 2.12 10.35 -2.74
C THR A 91 3.32 9.43 -2.91
N HIS A 92 4.26 9.43 -1.96
CA HIS A 92 5.43 8.53 -1.97
C HIS A 92 5.03 7.06 -2.05
N LEU A 93 4.06 6.64 -1.23
CA LEU A 93 3.59 5.25 -1.20
C LEU A 93 2.88 4.87 -2.50
N ARG A 94 2.02 5.73 -3.04
CA ARG A 94 1.31 5.49 -4.31
C ARG A 94 2.26 5.39 -5.51
N HIS A 95 3.34 6.16 -5.52
CA HIS A 95 4.37 6.06 -6.55
C HIS A 95 5.13 4.73 -6.47
N ARG A 96 5.34 4.21 -5.25
CA ARG A 96 6.12 2.99 -5.04
C ARG A 96 5.31 1.71 -5.21
N TYR A 97 4.03 1.73 -4.84
CA TYR A 97 3.20 0.54 -4.76
C TYR A 97 1.98 0.68 -5.70
N PRO A 98 1.96 -0.02 -6.84
CA PRO A 98 0.80 -0.05 -7.72
C PRO A 98 -0.31 -0.87 -7.07
N THR A 99 -1.30 -0.18 -6.51
CA THR A 99 -2.43 -0.81 -5.83
C THR A 99 -3.63 -0.98 -6.77
N PRO A 100 -4.40 -2.08 -6.65
CA PRO A 100 -5.55 -2.35 -7.52
C PRO A 100 -6.73 -1.36 -7.37
N LEU A 101 -6.87 -0.69 -6.22
CA LEU A 101 -8.04 0.16 -5.96
C LEU A 101 -7.77 1.67 -6.02
N ASN A 102 -6.51 2.09 -6.11
CA ASN A 102 -6.18 3.47 -6.47
C ASN A 102 -6.17 3.60 -7.99
N ASP A 103 -6.86 4.63 -8.49
CA ASP A 103 -6.66 5.08 -9.86
C ASP A 103 -5.20 5.56 -9.98
N GLN A 104 -4.42 4.84 -10.79
CA GLN A 104 -3.04 5.18 -11.06
C GLN A 104 -3.05 6.32 -12.08
N VAL A 105 -2.86 7.56 -11.62
CA VAL A 105 -2.45 8.63 -12.54
C VAL A 105 -0.98 8.37 -12.90
N PRO A 106 -0.63 8.20 -14.19
CA PRO A 106 0.77 8.08 -14.57
C PRO A 106 1.53 9.29 -14.04
N SER A 107 2.55 9.06 -13.23
CA SER A 107 3.44 10.14 -12.82
C SER A 107 4.14 10.68 -14.07
N LEU A 108 4.32 12.00 -14.19
CA LEU A 108 5.09 12.62 -15.28
C LEU A 108 6.55 12.14 -15.33
N GLN A 109 7.04 11.43 -14.31
CA GLN A 109 8.33 10.74 -14.29
C GLN A 109 8.32 9.42 -15.12
N ALA A 110 7.16 8.81 -15.32
CA ALA A 110 6.98 7.63 -16.16
C ALA A 110 6.99 7.93 -17.67
N LEU A 111 7.32 9.16 -18.09
CA LEU A 111 7.59 9.51 -19.50
C LEU A 111 9.09 9.73 -19.78
N GLY A 112 9.96 9.60 -18.78
CA GLY A 112 11.40 9.81 -18.92
C GLY A 112 12.20 8.63 -19.52
N TRP A 113 11.58 7.45 -19.70
CA TRP A 113 12.27 6.23 -20.17
C TRP A 113 12.11 5.95 -21.67
N LEU A 114 11.37 6.76 -22.44
CA LEU A 114 11.23 6.60 -23.89
C LEU A 114 12.37 7.23 -24.72
N ASN A 115 13.39 7.82 -24.09
CA ASN A 115 14.50 8.48 -24.79
C ASN A 115 15.89 7.81 -24.63
N ALA A 116 15.98 6.59 -24.12
CA ALA A 116 17.25 5.85 -24.08
C ALA A 116 17.34 4.83 -25.24
N LEU A 117 17.82 5.32 -26.38
CA LEU A 117 18.29 4.59 -27.55
C LEU A 117 19.39 3.55 -27.19
N ALA A 118 19.02 2.36 -26.75
CA ALA A 118 19.95 1.23 -26.64
C ALA A 118 19.53 0.09 -27.59
N PRO A 119 20.44 -0.46 -28.41
CA PRO A 119 20.14 -1.62 -29.25
C PRO A 119 19.90 -2.89 -28.39
N PRO A 120 19.10 -3.85 -28.88
CA PRO A 120 18.69 -5.01 -28.08
C PRO A 120 19.88 -5.93 -27.77
N PRO A 121 19.91 -6.58 -26.58
CA PRO A 121 20.91 -7.60 -26.27
C PRO A 121 20.67 -8.89 -27.09
N PRO A 122 21.72 -9.68 -27.38
CA PRO A 122 21.59 -10.87 -28.20
C PRO A 122 20.80 -11.97 -27.49
N THR A 123 19.96 -12.63 -28.28
CA THR A 123 19.12 -13.77 -27.96
C THR A 123 19.95 -14.96 -27.48
N ASN A 124 19.89 -15.28 -26.18
CA ASN A 124 20.06 -16.63 -25.63
C ASN A 124 19.79 -16.66 -24.12
N ALA A 125 18.56 -16.99 -23.73
CA ALA A 125 18.25 -17.63 -22.44
C ALA A 125 16.82 -18.21 -22.51
N LEU A 126 16.72 -19.43 -23.02
CA LEU A 126 15.53 -20.27 -22.85
C LEU A 126 15.51 -20.86 -21.43
N LEU A 127 14.31 -20.98 -20.90
CA LEU A 127 13.86 -21.84 -19.80
C LEU A 127 14.43 -21.58 -18.39
N GLY A 128 13.60 -20.96 -17.54
CA GLY A 128 13.68 -21.16 -16.09
C GLY A 128 13.16 -19.98 -15.27
N ALA A 129 11.83 -19.91 -15.06
CA ALA A 129 11.21 -19.34 -13.84
C ALA A 129 9.68 -19.27 -14.02
N LEU A 130 8.99 -20.41 -13.96
CA LEU A 130 7.57 -20.42 -13.57
C LEU A 130 7.51 -20.40 -12.04
N SER A 131 7.86 -19.26 -11.45
CA SER A 131 7.46 -18.90 -10.10
C SER A 131 6.57 -17.67 -10.22
N PRO A 132 5.34 -17.66 -9.69
CA PRO A 132 4.56 -16.44 -9.64
C PRO A 132 5.37 -15.42 -8.85
N GLN A 133 5.84 -14.38 -9.54
CA GLN A 133 6.44 -13.25 -8.85
C GLN A 133 5.38 -12.67 -7.93
N PRO A 134 5.71 -12.40 -6.66
CA PRO A 134 4.77 -11.69 -5.80
C PRO A 134 4.41 -10.37 -6.50
N PRO A 135 3.13 -9.95 -6.45
CA PRO A 135 2.73 -8.74 -7.13
C PRO A 135 3.53 -7.55 -6.57
N THR A 136 3.82 -6.53 -7.39
CA THR A 136 4.72 -5.41 -7.03
C THR A 136 4.27 -4.63 -5.78
N ASN A 137 3.03 -4.82 -5.35
CA ASN A 137 2.44 -4.27 -4.12
C ASN A 137 2.49 -5.22 -2.92
N ALA A 138 3.17 -6.36 -3.02
CA ALA A 138 3.43 -7.26 -1.91
C ALA A 138 4.59 -6.72 -1.06
N LEU A 139 4.32 -6.55 0.23
CA LEU A 139 5.30 -6.34 1.28
C LEU A 139 5.85 -7.71 1.67
N SER A 140 7.15 -7.88 1.49
CA SER A 140 7.87 -9.07 1.93
C SER A 140 7.65 -9.29 3.43
N PRO A 141 7.46 -10.54 3.89
CA PRO A 141 7.50 -10.83 5.32
C PRO A 141 8.90 -10.48 5.82
N PHE A 142 9.01 -9.49 6.70
CA PHE A 142 10.28 -9.20 7.35
C PHE A 142 10.68 -10.40 8.22
N MET A 143 11.86 -10.95 7.94
CA MET A 143 12.58 -11.76 8.92
C MET A 143 12.88 -10.86 10.13
N ARG A 144 12.47 -11.33 11.31
CA ARG A 144 12.76 -10.69 12.60
C ARG A 144 14.26 -10.64 12.86
#